data_AF-A0A813MD45-F1
#
_entry.id   AF-A0A813MD45-F1
#
_cell.length_a   1.000
_cell.length_b   1.000
_cell.length_c   1.000
_cell.angle_alpha   90.00
_cell.angle_beta   90.00
_cell.angle_gamma   90.00
#
_symmetry.space_group_name_H-M   'P 1'
#
loop_
_entity.id
_entity.type
_entity.pdbx_description
1 polymer ?
#
loop_
_entity_poly.entity_id
_entity_poly.type
_entity_poly.pdbx_seq_one_letter_code
_entity_poly.pdbx_strand_id
1 'polypeptide(L)' 'MKKSLHVYVDPSLLPNEYGGQLDSIESDMNKTFIKWTQEHNDYLIQLEQYNVDLNHVSQLLINVKKEHDI' A
#
# COMPACT_ATOMS: atom_id res chain seq x y z
N MET A 1 21.76 17.73 10.18
CA MET A 1 20.51 18.32 10.71
C MET A 1 19.35 17.57 10.03
N LYS A 2 18.52 16.82 10.76
CA LYS A 2 17.39 16.10 10.15
C LYS A 2 16.39 17.15 9.63
N LYS A 3 16.11 17.16 8.32
CA LYS A 3 15.04 17.99 7.76
C LYS A 3 13.70 17.42 8.23
N SER A 4 12.78 18.28 8.64
CA SER A 4 11.46 17.86 9.11
C SER A 4 10.57 17.44 7.93
N LEU A 5 9.72 16.43 8.14
CA LEU A 5 8.90 15.82 7.08
C LEU A 5 7.82 16.74 6.51
N HIS A 6 7.40 17.77 7.26
CA HIS A 6 6.35 18.71 6.85
C HIS A 6 6.69 19.53 5.58
N VAL A 7 7.96 19.53 5.16
CA VAL A 7 8.37 20.16 3.88
C VAL A 7 7.90 19.33 2.68
N TYR A 8 7.63 18.04 2.88
CA TYR A 8 7.29 17.08 1.83
C TYR A 8 5.87 16.52 1.96
N VAL A 9 5.29 16.59 3.16
CA VAL A 9 3.97 16.02 3.46
C VAL A 9 3.14 17.08 4.18
N ASP A 10 1.86 17.17 3.83
CA ASP A 10 0.92 18.08 4.49
C ASP A 10 0.93 17.86 6.02
N PRO A 11 1.14 18.89 6.84
CA PRO A 11 1.15 18.77 8.30
C PRO A 11 -0.11 18.12 8.88
N SER A 12 -1.28 18.29 8.24
CA SER A 12 -2.54 17.69 8.67
C SER A 12 -2.58 16.16 8.52
N LEU A 13 -1.62 15.57 7.80
CA LEU A 13 -1.47 14.14 7.59
C LEU A 13 -0.31 13.53 8.39
N LEU A 14 0.42 14.35 9.15
CA LEU A 14 1.58 13.93 9.92
C LEU A 14 1.25 13.90 11.42
N PRO A 15 1.71 12.88 12.16
CA PRO A 15 1.72 12.92 13.62
C PRO A 15 2.61 14.04 14.16
N ASN A 16 2.32 14.50 15.37
CA ASN A 16 3.07 15.58 16.02
C ASN A 16 4.57 15.26 16.17
N GLU A 17 4.97 13.99 16.33
CA GLU A 17 6.37 13.58 16.48
C GLU A 17 7.19 13.80 15.20
N TYR A 18 6.51 13.90 14.06
CA TYR A 18 7.10 14.17 12.75
C TYR A 18 6.92 15.62 12.30
N GLY A 19 6.40 16.50 13.18
CA GLY A 19 6.17 17.91 12.92
C GLY A 19 4.82 18.22 12.28
N GLY A 20 3.82 17.35 12.46
CA GLY A 20 2.46 17.53 11.96
C GLY A 20 1.43 17.91 13.02
N GLN A 21 0.15 17.77 12.64
CA GLN A 21 -1.03 18.19 13.42
C GLN A 21 -1.93 17.01 13.84
N LEU A 22 -1.65 15.79 13.36
CA LEU A 22 -2.37 14.60 13.83
C LEU A 22 -1.95 14.26 15.25
N ASP A 23 -2.84 13.52 15.91
CA ASP A 23 -2.57 12.86 17.17
C ASP A 23 -1.32 11.98 17.08
N SER A 24 -0.73 11.73 18.24
CA SER A 24 0.48 10.91 18.39
C SER A 24 0.42 9.63 17.57
N ILE A 25 1.58 9.18 17.10
CA ILE A 25 1.67 7.88 16.43
C ILE A 25 1.17 6.72 17.32
N GLU A 26 1.21 6.87 18.64
CA GLU A 26 0.71 5.89 19.62
C GLU A 26 -0.79 6.01 19.92
N SER A 27 -1.51 6.90 19.22
CA SER A 27 -2.95 7.07 19.37
C SER A 27 -3.72 5.79 19.07
N ASP A 28 -4.91 5.67 19.67
CA ASP A 28 -5.77 4.49 19.50
C ASP A 28 -6.25 4.33 18.04
N MET A 29 -6.26 5.40 17.25
CA MET A 29 -6.57 5.34 15.82
C MET A 29 -5.51 4.53 15.06
N ASN A 30 -4.22 4.76 15.34
CA ASN A 30 -3.15 3.97 14.71
C ASN A 30 -3.15 2.52 15.18
N LYS A 31 -3.46 2.26 16.46
CA LYS A 31 -3.62 0.88 16.96
C LYS A 31 -4.78 0.17 16.25
N THR A 32 -5.89 0.88 16.03
CA THR A 32 -7.05 0.35 15.29
C THR A 32 -6.68 0.01 13.85
N PHE A 33 -5.93 0.88 13.17
CA PHE A 33 -5.46 0.63 11.81
C PHE A 33 -4.51 -0.57 11.72
N ILE A 34 -3.55 -0.69 12.65
CA ILE A 34 -2.64 -1.84 12.72
C ILE A 34 -3.44 -3.12 12.93
N LYS A 35 -4.37 -3.12 13.88
CA LYS A 35 -5.22 -4.28 14.17
C LYS A 35 -6.07 -4.68 12.95
N TRP A 36 -6.71 -3.72 12.29
CA TRP A 36 -7.47 -3.98 11.07
C TRP A 36 -6.60 -4.62 9.99
N THR A 37 -5.39 -4.11 9.78
CA THR A 37 -4.44 -4.64 8.80
C THR A 37 -4.05 -6.09 9.13
N GLN A 38 -3.83 -6.40 10.40
CA GLN A 38 -3.53 -7.76 10.86
C GLN A 38 -4.72 -8.71 10.65
N GLU A 39 -5.93 -8.28 10.98
CA GLU A 39 -7.16 -9.08 10.82
C GLU A 39 -7.48 -9.37 9.35
N HIS A 40 -7.06 -8.49 8.44
CA HIS A 40 -7.34 -8.61 7.01
C HIS A 40 -6.11 -9.06 6.20
N ASN A 41 -5.05 -9.51 6.85
CA ASN A 41 -3.81 -9.90 6.18
C ASN A 41 -4.02 -11.00 5.13
N ASP A 42 -4.84 -12.01 5.43
CA ASP A 42 -5.15 -13.08 4.47
C ASP A 42 -5.87 -12.56 3.23
N TYR A 43 -6.76 -11.58 3.40
CA TYR A 43 -7.44 -10.93 2.27
C TYR A 43 -6.44 -10.12 1.42
N LEU A 44 -5.53 -9.39 2.05
CA LEU A 44 -4.48 -8.64 1.34
C LEU A 44 -3.56 -9.58 0.53
N ILE A 45 -3.19 -10.73 1.10
CA ILE A 45 -2.41 -11.77 0.39
C ILE A 45 -3.19 -12.30 -0.82
N GLN A 46 -4.49 -12.57 -0.66
CA GLN A 46 -5.32 -13.05 -1.77
C GLN A 46 -5.42 -12.03 -2.91
N LEU A 47 -5.53 -10.73 -2.58
CA LEU A 47 -5.52 -9.68 -3.61
C LEU A 47 -4.19 -9.65 -4.38
N GLU A 48 -3.07 -9.84 -3.69
CA GLU A 48 -1.75 -9.89 -4.33
C GLU A 48 -1.61 -11.11 -5.25
N GLN A 49 -2.04 -12.29 -4.79
CA GLN A 49 -2.06 -13.51 -5.60
C GLN A 49 -2.93 -13.36 -6.84
N TYR A 50 -4.13 -12.82 -6.69
CA TYR A 50 -5.02 -12.57 -7.83
C TYR A 50 -4.40 -11.62 -8.86
N ASN A 51 -3.70 -10.58 -8.40
CA ASN A 51 -2.99 -9.67 -9.29
C ASN A 51 -1.84 -10.39 -10.04
N VAL A 52 -1.11 -11.29 -9.39
CA VAL A 52 -0.09 -12.13 -10.04
C VAL A 52 -0.72 -13.00 -11.12
N ASP A 53 -1.84 -13.65 -10.82
CA ASP A 53 -2.54 -14.52 -11.78
C ASP A 53 -3.03 -13.74 -13.01
N LEU A 54 -3.62 -12.56 -12.82
CA LEU A 54 -4.05 -11.70 -13.93
C LEU A 54 -2.88 -11.29 -14.83
N ASN A 55 -1.73 -10.95 -14.24
CA ASN A 55 -0.54 -10.61 -15.00
C ASN A 55 -0.02 -11.82 -15.81
N HIS A 56 -0.05 -13.02 -15.22
CA HIS A 56 0.34 -14.24 -15.92
C HIS A 56 -0.57 -14.54 -17.11
N VAL A 57 -1.90 -14.46 -16.91
CA VAL A 57 -2.89 -14.65 -17.98
C VAL A 57 -2.69 -13.64 -19.11
N SER A 58 -2.50 -12.35 -18.76
CA SER A 58 -2.22 -11.29 -19.74
C SER A 58 -0.99 -11.62 -20.59
N GLN A 59 0.10 -12.09 -19.96
CA GLN A 59 1.31 -12.45 -20.66
C GLN A 59 1.13 -13.66 -21.60
N LEU A 60 0.37 -14.67 -21.17
CA LEU A 60 0.02 -15.82 -22.02
C LEU A 60 -0.75 -15.38 -23.27
N LEU A 61 -1.76 -14.52 -23.11
CA LEU A 61 -2.55 -14.00 -24.23
C LEU A 61 -1.68 -13.20 -25.23
N ILE A 62 -0.74 -12.40 -24.72
CA ILE A 62 0.22 -11.67 -25.56
C ILE A 62 1.08 -12.65 -26.38
N ASN A 63 1.55 -13.73 -25.76
CA ASN A 63 2.40 -14.72 -26.43
C ASN A 63 1.62 -15.49 -27.51
N VAL A 64 0.42 -15.97 -27.19
CA VAL A 64 -0.47 -16.65 -28.15
C VAL A 64 -0.77 -15.76 -29.36
N LYS A 65 -1.06 -14.47 -29.11
CA LYS A 65 -1.29 -13.51 -30.21
C LYS A 65 -0.07 -13.36 -31.10
N LYS A 66 1.13 -13.24 -30.51
CA LYS A 66 2.38 -13.15 -31.28
C LYS A 66 2.64 -14.40 -32.12
N GLU A 67 2.33 -15.59 -31.61
CA GLU A 67 2.51 -16.85 -32.33
C GLU A 67 1.51 -17.01 -33.50
N HIS A 68 0.31 -16.41 -33.38
CA HIS A 68 -0.71 -16.44 -34.43
C HIS A 68 -0.60 -15.32 -35.48
N ASP A 69 0.11 -14.23 -35.18
CA ASP A 69 0.39 -13.12 -36.09
C ASP A 69 1.71 -13.33 -36.90
N ILE A 70 2.26 -14.56 -36.92
CA ILE A 70 3.42 -15.01 -37.75
C ILE A 70 2.93 -15.83 -38.96
#